data_AF-A0A955QRQ5-F1
#
_entry.id   AF-A0A955QRQ5-F1
#
_cell.length_a   1.000
_cell.length_b   1.000
_cell.length_c   1.000
_cell.angle_alpha   90.00
_cell.angle_beta   90.00
_cell.angle_gamma   90.00
#
_symmetry.space_group_name_H-M   'P 1'
#
loop_
_entity.id
_entity.type
_entity.pdbx_description
1 polymer ?
#
loop_
_entity_poly.entity_id
_entity_poly.type
_entity_poly.pdbx_seq_one_letter_code
_entity_poly.pdbx_strand_id
1 'polypeptide(L)'
;STFLGGAGNDNAYGIAVDNTGQVYVAGETSSLDFPTNNPLQATRAGLGDAYIAKLAADGSALIYATYLGGSGGETALSIAVDGTGHAYVTGETGSPDFPTKNAVQPIHGNGNSPFADAFVVKLAPDGSNLAYATFLGGLGHDVGGDIAVDATGQAYLTGWTSSPDFPTTLNTFQSTRLDDNNAFVVKLTQDGSALAYATYLGGSSLDVGNGIALDGRGQATVIGSTASTDFPTKNPLQPVLLGSSDAFVAQLTVDGSALTFSTYLGGSISDGGVGIAVDGSGQVYTTGYTSSPDFPTKNPIQPSYGNGRGDVFVAKLASDGSALSFATFLGGTGFEEAANITVDGEGHAWITGSTFSPDFPTANPLQPALHGNVDVFITEFLTDGSALKFSTFLGGTGGDGGNDIAVDSEGQIYITGSTGGASTTHPTPTFPIKFALQPTLGGLQDAFIAKINPQVNNLNNKFAPLGSGQVSTAFSRTPCGGATVGTFTVTATFTNISADTLSNLVIQVNKLTGGNVLCNADGGPDGAGALFTIPLLGS
;
A
#
# COMPACT_ATOMS: atom_id res chain seq x y z
N SER A 1 -2.49 -12.10 -6.92
CA SER A 1 -1.48 -11.82 -5.88
C SER A 1 -0.27 -12.70 -6.13
N THR A 2 0.91 -12.23 -5.72
CA THR A 2 2.20 -12.90 -5.83
C THR A 2 3.02 -12.64 -4.57
N PHE A 3 3.94 -13.53 -4.23
CA PHE A 3 5.04 -13.19 -3.31
C PHE A 3 6.13 -12.42 -4.06
N LEU A 4 7.03 -11.80 -3.30
CA LEU A 4 8.27 -11.20 -3.76
C LEU A 4 9.31 -11.31 -2.64
N GLY A 5 10.21 -12.27 -2.75
CA GLY A 5 11.22 -12.52 -1.73
C GLY A 5 12.18 -13.66 -2.04
N GLY A 6 13.20 -13.79 -1.20
CA GLY A 6 14.22 -14.84 -1.22
C GLY A 6 14.23 -15.62 0.08
N ALA A 7 15.36 -16.23 0.45
CA ALA A 7 15.46 -17.10 1.62
C ALA A 7 15.43 -16.37 2.98
N GLY A 8 15.63 -15.06 2.99
CA GLY A 8 15.58 -14.21 4.18
C GLY A 8 14.16 -13.73 4.50
N ASN A 9 14.09 -12.67 5.31
CA ASN A 9 12.86 -11.90 5.49
C ASN A 9 12.84 -10.77 4.46
N ASP A 10 11.69 -10.63 3.79
CA ASP A 10 11.41 -9.57 2.83
C ASP A 10 10.10 -8.88 3.20
N ASN A 11 10.10 -7.55 3.26
CA ASN A 11 8.91 -6.75 3.56
C ASN A 11 8.69 -5.74 2.43
N ALA A 12 7.44 -5.46 2.08
CA ALA A 12 7.10 -4.32 1.22
C ALA A 12 6.39 -3.27 2.06
N TYR A 13 6.93 -2.05 2.11
CA TYR A 13 6.37 -0.94 2.90
C TYR A 13 5.63 0.08 2.05
N GLY A 14 5.99 0.23 0.76
CA GLY A 14 5.33 1.17 -0.15
C GLY A 14 4.92 0.52 -1.47
N ILE A 15 3.80 0.97 -2.03
CA ILE A 15 3.29 0.60 -3.36
C ILE A 15 2.77 1.83 -4.12
N ALA A 16 3.14 1.93 -5.40
CA ALA A 16 2.59 2.93 -6.31
C ALA A 16 2.23 2.29 -7.65
N VAL A 17 1.32 2.91 -8.40
CA VAL A 17 0.90 2.46 -9.72
C VAL A 17 0.92 3.62 -10.71
N ASP A 18 1.46 3.39 -11.91
CA ASP A 18 1.49 4.40 -12.96
C ASP A 18 0.23 4.37 -13.85
N ASN A 19 0.11 5.36 -14.74
CA ASN A 19 -1.03 5.49 -15.66
C ASN A 19 -1.12 4.35 -16.71
N THR A 20 -0.15 3.44 -16.75
CA THR A 20 -0.17 2.24 -17.60
C THR A 20 -0.52 0.98 -16.81
N GLY A 21 -0.79 1.12 -15.51
CA GLY A 21 -1.09 0.03 -14.58
C GLY A 21 0.15 -0.72 -14.09
N GLN A 22 1.37 -0.26 -14.40
CA GLN A 22 2.59 -0.90 -13.89
C GLN A 22 2.78 -0.57 -12.42
N VAL A 23 3.15 -1.59 -11.64
CA VAL A 23 3.18 -1.53 -10.19
C VAL A 23 4.62 -1.37 -9.71
N TYR A 24 4.84 -0.47 -8.77
CA TYR A 24 6.11 -0.17 -8.16
C TYR A 24 6.03 -0.50 -6.68
N VAL A 25 7.03 -1.20 -6.15
CA VAL A 25 7.07 -1.64 -4.76
C VAL A 25 8.44 -1.33 -4.19
N ALA A 26 8.46 -0.84 -2.95
CA ALA A 26 9.67 -0.61 -2.19
C ALA A 26 9.57 -1.23 -0.79
N GLY A 27 10.70 -1.65 -0.26
CA GLY A 27 10.77 -2.25 1.06
C GLY A 27 12.18 -2.62 1.46
N GLU A 28 12.33 -3.53 2.42
CA GLU A 28 13.63 -4.07 2.83
C GLU A 28 13.73 -5.56 2.55
N THR A 29 14.96 -6.01 2.31
CA THR A 29 15.29 -7.42 2.10
C THR A 29 16.55 -7.82 2.88
N SER A 30 16.41 -8.90 3.65
CA SER A 30 17.53 -9.64 4.26
C SER A 30 17.85 -10.92 3.48
N SER A 31 17.35 -11.04 2.25
CA SER A 31 17.67 -12.12 1.32
C SER A 31 18.94 -11.80 0.54
N LEU A 32 19.81 -12.79 0.35
CA LEU A 32 20.96 -12.68 -0.59
C LEU A 32 20.55 -13.08 -2.02
N ASP A 33 19.43 -13.77 -2.13
CA ASP A 33 18.84 -14.34 -3.33
C ASP A 33 17.50 -13.66 -3.68
N PHE A 34 17.30 -12.41 -3.24
CA PHE A 34 16.13 -11.61 -3.62
C PHE A 34 15.97 -11.59 -5.16
N PRO A 35 14.76 -11.76 -5.71
CA PRO A 35 14.52 -11.73 -7.15
C PRO A 35 14.93 -10.40 -7.77
N THR A 36 15.97 -10.41 -8.61
CA THR A 36 16.41 -9.23 -9.37
C THR A 36 16.13 -9.39 -10.86
N ASN A 37 15.87 -8.27 -11.53
CA ASN A 37 15.82 -8.19 -12.98
C ASN A 37 16.35 -6.82 -13.42
N ASN A 38 17.30 -6.77 -14.36
CA ASN A 38 17.99 -5.53 -14.76
C ASN A 38 18.41 -4.64 -13.55
N PRO A 39 19.07 -5.19 -12.51
CA PRO A 39 19.31 -4.45 -11.28
C PRO A 39 20.34 -3.33 -11.47
N LEU A 40 20.12 -2.20 -10.78
CA LEU A 40 21.13 -1.18 -10.54
C LEU A 40 22.25 -1.71 -9.63
N GLN A 41 21.85 -2.43 -8.58
CA GLN A 41 22.71 -3.14 -7.63
C GLN A 41 22.23 -4.60 -7.55
N ALA A 42 23.07 -5.52 -8.02
CA ALA A 42 22.72 -6.93 -8.19
C ALA A 42 22.86 -7.77 -6.92
N THR A 43 23.58 -7.28 -5.92
CA THR A 43 23.86 -8.00 -4.68
C THR A 43 23.68 -7.09 -3.49
N ARG A 44 23.16 -7.64 -2.40
CA ARG A 44 23.07 -6.94 -1.12
C ARG A 44 24.45 -6.52 -0.61
N ALA A 45 24.58 -5.29 -0.16
CA ALA A 45 25.83 -4.70 0.32
C ALA A 45 25.99 -4.81 1.84
N GLY A 46 24.88 -4.86 2.59
CA GLY A 46 24.85 -4.91 4.06
C GLY A 46 24.17 -6.15 4.64
N LEU A 47 23.64 -6.00 5.85
CA LEU A 47 22.86 -7.07 6.53
C LEU A 47 21.41 -7.13 6.03
N GLY A 48 20.88 -5.98 5.59
CA GLY A 48 19.58 -5.82 4.94
C GLY A 48 19.66 -4.55 4.11
N ASP A 49 19.28 -4.61 2.83
CA ASP A 49 19.25 -3.44 1.97
C ASP A 49 17.79 -3.11 1.65
N ALA A 50 17.53 -1.86 1.28
CA ALA A 50 16.28 -1.54 0.62
C ALA A 50 16.23 -2.27 -0.73
N TYR A 51 15.03 -2.57 -1.20
CA TYR A 51 14.82 -2.97 -2.59
C TYR A 51 13.75 -2.12 -3.25
N ILE A 52 13.85 -2.04 -4.58
CA ILE A 52 12.84 -1.39 -5.42
C ILE A 52 12.55 -2.33 -6.58
N ALA A 53 11.26 -2.64 -6.77
CA ALA A 53 10.78 -3.51 -7.83
C ALA A 53 9.70 -2.82 -8.65
N LYS A 54 9.67 -3.11 -9.95
CA LYS A 54 8.64 -2.68 -10.88
C LYS A 54 8.08 -3.89 -11.61
N LEU A 55 6.77 -4.08 -11.61
CA LEU A 55 6.06 -5.19 -12.23
C LEU A 55 5.28 -4.72 -13.46
N ALA A 56 5.11 -5.63 -14.41
CA ALA A 56 4.18 -5.45 -15.52
C ALA A 56 2.74 -5.28 -15.01
N ALA A 57 1.89 -4.60 -15.79
CA ALA A 57 0.53 -4.25 -15.38
C ALA A 57 -0.40 -5.45 -15.14
N ASP A 58 -0.09 -6.58 -15.77
CA ASP A 58 -0.76 -7.87 -15.55
C ASP A 58 -0.15 -8.68 -14.40
N GLY A 59 0.92 -8.18 -13.77
CA GLY A 59 1.65 -8.84 -12.69
C GLY A 59 2.52 -10.03 -13.14
N SER A 60 2.67 -10.27 -14.44
CA SER A 60 3.28 -11.48 -14.97
C SER A 60 4.82 -11.50 -14.94
N ALA A 61 5.45 -10.33 -14.78
CA ALA A 61 6.90 -10.19 -14.86
C ALA A 61 7.43 -9.01 -14.03
N LEU A 62 8.66 -9.15 -13.52
CA LEU A 62 9.47 -8.01 -13.08
C LEU A 62 9.99 -7.27 -14.32
N ILE A 63 9.68 -5.99 -14.45
CA ILE A 63 10.32 -5.09 -15.42
C ILE A 63 11.74 -4.79 -14.95
N TYR A 64 11.87 -4.43 -13.67
CA TYR A 64 13.15 -4.41 -12.97
C TYR A 64 12.95 -4.75 -11.49
N ALA A 65 14.02 -5.17 -10.83
CA ALA A 65 14.11 -5.29 -9.39
C ALA A 65 15.58 -5.19 -8.98
N THR A 66 15.87 -4.37 -7.98
CA THR A 66 17.23 -4.05 -7.54
C THR A 66 17.31 -3.96 -6.03
N TYR A 67 18.45 -4.34 -5.47
CA TYR A 67 18.85 -3.85 -4.15
C TYR A 67 19.18 -2.36 -4.25
N LEU A 68 19.18 -1.67 -3.12
CA LEU A 68 19.65 -0.31 -2.97
C LEU A 68 20.14 -0.11 -1.54
N GLY A 69 21.45 -0.11 -1.36
CA GLY A 69 22.02 -0.05 -0.03
C GLY A 69 23.52 0.11 0.01
N GLY A 70 24.06 0.18 1.23
CA GLY A 70 25.48 0.29 1.53
C GLY A 70 25.92 -0.77 2.54
N SER A 71 26.93 -0.45 3.34
CA SER A 71 27.51 -1.37 4.33
C SER A 71 26.65 -1.62 5.58
N GLY A 72 25.65 -0.78 5.82
CA GLY A 72 24.72 -0.77 6.95
C GLY A 72 23.40 -1.48 6.68
N GLY A 73 22.32 -0.94 7.26
CA GLY A 73 20.95 -1.40 7.06
C GLY A 73 20.11 -0.29 6.43
N GLU A 74 19.32 -0.64 5.42
CA GLU A 74 18.44 0.29 4.72
C GLU A 74 17.00 -0.23 4.66
N THR A 75 16.07 0.67 4.91
CA THR A 75 14.63 0.38 4.79
C THR A 75 14.01 1.46 3.93
N ALA A 76 13.42 1.07 2.80
CA ALA A 76 12.60 1.95 1.99
C ALA A 76 11.15 1.91 2.49
N LEU A 77 10.68 3.03 3.03
CA LEU A 77 9.40 3.11 3.74
C LEU A 77 8.24 3.53 2.81
N SER A 78 8.52 4.33 1.77
CA SER A 78 7.48 4.79 0.85
C SER A 78 8.01 4.98 -0.58
N ILE A 79 7.12 4.85 -1.56
CA ILE A 79 7.39 5.02 -2.98
C ILE A 79 6.27 5.79 -3.68
N ALA A 80 6.64 6.75 -4.52
CA ALA A 80 5.74 7.45 -5.44
C ALA A 80 6.25 7.33 -6.89
N VAL A 81 5.36 7.52 -7.87
CA VAL A 81 5.72 7.48 -9.30
C VAL A 81 5.18 8.71 -10.03
N ASP A 82 6.00 9.33 -10.88
CA ASP A 82 5.55 10.46 -11.70
C ASP A 82 4.90 10.00 -13.02
N GLY A 83 4.26 10.94 -13.73
CA GLY A 83 3.60 10.66 -15.02
C GLY A 83 4.53 10.24 -16.16
N THR A 84 5.85 10.26 -15.93
CA THR A 84 6.88 9.78 -16.88
C THR A 84 7.48 8.43 -16.46
N GLY A 85 7.02 7.86 -15.34
CA GLY A 85 7.41 6.55 -14.83
C GLY A 85 8.65 6.54 -13.94
N HIS A 86 9.18 7.70 -13.51
CA HIS A 86 10.27 7.71 -12.53
C HIS A 86 9.72 7.34 -11.15
N ALA A 87 10.40 6.42 -10.48
CA ALA A 87 10.10 6.06 -9.09
C ALA A 87 10.87 6.97 -8.13
N TYR A 88 10.20 7.42 -7.09
CA TYR A 88 10.71 8.26 -6.02
C TYR A 88 10.56 7.50 -4.71
N VAL A 89 11.65 7.30 -3.98
CA VAL A 89 11.68 6.45 -2.78
C VAL A 89 12.30 7.23 -1.63
N THR A 90 11.70 7.07 -0.46
CA THR A 90 12.22 7.61 0.80
C THR A 90 12.30 6.50 1.85
N GLY A 91 13.08 6.73 2.89
CA GLY A 91 13.29 5.78 3.97
C GLY A 91 14.43 6.21 4.87
N GLU A 92 15.09 5.25 5.48
CA GLU A 92 16.26 5.46 6.34
C GLU A 92 17.45 4.59 5.90
N THR A 93 18.65 5.10 6.14
CA THR A 93 19.91 4.42 5.84
C THR A 93 20.88 4.56 7.00
N GLY A 94 21.38 3.43 7.51
CA GLY A 94 22.52 3.40 8.43
C GLY A 94 23.88 3.38 7.72
N SER A 95 23.91 3.45 6.39
CA SER A 95 25.13 3.37 5.57
C SER A 95 25.76 4.73 5.29
N PRO A 96 27.01 4.98 5.74
CA PRO A 96 27.79 6.13 5.29
C PRO A 96 28.18 6.08 3.80
N ASP A 97 28.13 4.88 3.21
CA ASP A 97 28.44 4.59 1.80
C ASP A 97 27.17 4.33 0.96
N PHE A 98 26.00 4.76 1.43
CA PHE A 98 24.75 4.69 0.64
C PHE A 98 24.93 5.34 -0.75
N PRO A 99 24.39 4.74 -1.82
CA PRO A 99 24.53 5.28 -3.18
C PRO A 99 23.96 6.70 -3.32
N THR A 100 24.82 7.68 -3.62
CA THR A 100 24.40 9.07 -3.89
C THR A 100 24.65 9.48 -5.34
N LYS A 101 23.83 10.40 -5.86
CA LYS A 101 23.99 11.02 -7.18
C LYS A 101 23.29 12.37 -7.22
N ASN A 102 23.95 13.42 -7.71
CA ASN A 102 23.41 14.79 -7.73
C ASN A 102 22.85 15.23 -6.37
N ALA A 103 23.49 14.79 -5.28
CA ALA A 103 22.95 14.90 -3.94
C ALA A 103 23.01 16.34 -3.41
N VAL A 104 21.91 16.80 -2.81
CA VAL A 104 21.90 18.03 -2.01
C VAL A 104 22.70 17.87 -0.71
N GLN A 105 22.64 16.68 -0.09
CA GLN A 105 23.54 16.25 0.97
C GLN A 105 24.27 14.96 0.54
N PRO A 106 25.54 15.07 0.10
CA PRO A 106 26.32 13.93 -0.39
C PRO A 106 26.99 13.10 0.72
N ILE A 107 26.89 13.52 1.99
CA ILE A 107 27.57 12.91 3.13
C ILE A 107 26.53 12.63 4.20
N HIS A 108 26.59 11.43 4.78
CA HIS A 108 25.82 11.02 5.94
C HIS A 108 26.11 11.94 7.13
N GLY A 109 25.09 12.60 7.66
CA GLY A 109 25.15 13.69 8.63
C GLY A 109 25.84 13.32 9.94
N ASN A 110 25.72 12.05 10.35
CA ASN A 110 26.26 11.56 11.62
C ASN A 110 27.60 10.80 11.53
N GLY A 111 28.20 10.69 10.33
CA GLY A 111 29.46 9.97 10.13
C GLY A 111 29.33 8.46 10.39
N ASN A 112 30.03 7.93 11.41
CA ASN A 112 30.03 6.50 11.82
C ASN A 112 29.14 6.25 13.07
N SER A 113 28.20 7.14 13.37
CA SER A 113 27.24 6.95 14.45
C SER A 113 26.26 5.80 14.11
N PRO A 114 25.67 5.10 15.08
CA PRO A 114 24.63 4.10 14.80
C PRO A 114 23.28 4.72 14.38
N PHE A 115 23.17 6.06 14.28
CA PHE A 115 21.94 6.71 13.83
C PHE A 115 21.81 6.61 12.32
N ALA A 116 20.59 6.51 11.82
CA ALA A 116 20.29 6.55 10.39
C ALA A 116 19.93 7.98 9.96
N ASP A 117 20.26 8.33 8.73
CA ASP A 117 19.70 9.50 8.05
C ASP A 117 18.54 9.07 7.16
N ALA A 118 17.61 9.99 6.91
CA ALA A 118 16.65 9.78 5.84
C ALA A 118 17.39 9.81 4.49
N PHE A 119 16.87 9.09 3.50
CA PHE A 119 17.35 9.22 2.12
C PHE A 119 16.21 9.58 1.18
N VAL A 120 16.57 10.16 0.03
CA VAL A 120 15.65 10.34 -1.09
C VAL A 120 16.32 9.87 -2.37
N VAL A 121 15.63 9.00 -3.10
CA VAL A 121 16.10 8.43 -4.36
C VAL A 121 15.07 8.68 -5.45
N LYS A 122 15.54 9.08 -6.63
CA LYS A 122 14.75 9.05 -7.86
C LYS A 122 15.42 8.11 -8.85
N LEU A 123 14.71 7.10 -9.33
CA LEU A 123 15.17 6.15 -10.35
C LEU A 123 14.68 6.55 -11.74
N ALA A 124 15.49 6.25 -12.76
CA ALA A 124 15.04 6.27 -14.15
C ALA A 124 13.85 5.31 -14.36
N PRO A 125 12.96 5.53 -15.36
CA PRO A 125 11.74 4.73 -15.52
C PRO A 125 11.95 3.24 -15.80
N ASP A 126 13.15 2.89 -16.27
CA ASP A 126 13.60 1.52 -16.53
C ASP A 126 14.43 0.92 -15.37
N GLY A 127 14.62 1.66 -14.28
CA GLY A 127 15.40 1.24 -13.11
C GLY A 127 16.92 1.19 -13.32
N SER A 128 17.41 1.57 -14.51
CA SER A 128 18.82 1.36 -14.91
C SER A 128 19.82 2.26 -14.19
N ASN A 129 19.37 3.40 -13.64
CA ASN A 129 20.22 4.35 -12.94
C ASN A 129 19.44 5.26 -11.98
N LEU A 130 20.15 5.82 -11.01
CA LEU A 130 19.66 6.93 -10.18
C LEU A 130 19.58 8.20 -11.05
N ALA A 131 18.46 8.89 -11.09
CA ALA A 131 18.38 10.26 -11.59
C ALA A 131 19.02 11.21 -10.55
N TYR A 132 18.67 11.02 -9.28
CA TYR A 132 19.39 11.56 -8.12
C TYR A 132 19.21 10.62 -6.92
N ALA A 133 20.11 10.74 -5.94
CA ALA A 133 20.00 10.13 -4.63
C ALA A 133 20.78 10.98 -3.61
N THR A 134 20.17 11.26 -2.46
CA THR A 134 20.73 12.16 -1.43
C THR A 134 20.40 11.65 -0.05
N PHE A 135 21.26 11.95 0.91
CA PHE A 135 20.89 11.94 2.33
C PHE A 135 19.98 13.14 2.64
N LEU A 136 19.27 13.07 3.75
CA LEU A 136 18.46 14.14 4.33
C LEU A 136 18.47 13.99 5.86
N GLY A 137 19.42 14.63 6.52
CA GLY A 137 19.61 14.48 7.95
C GLY A 137 20.71 15.34 8.55
N GLY A 138 21.04 15.04 9.81
CA GLY A 138 22.03 15.73 10.63
C GLY A 138 22.72 14.79 11.62
N LEU A 139 23.03 15.26 12.83
CA LEU A 139 23.77 14.49 13.83
C LEU A 139 22.94 13.44 14.58
N GLY A 140 21.62 13.55 14.52
CA GLY A 140 20.66 12.67 15.16
C GLY A 140 20.21 11.52 14.25
N HIS A 141 19.02 11.01 14.55
CA HIS A 141 18.31 10.00 13.79
C HIS A 141 17.21 10.67 12.99
N ASP A 142 17.19 10.41 11.69
CA ASP A 142 16.28 11.03 10.74
C ASP A 142 15.62 9.96 9.88
N VAL A 143 14.30 10.02 9.73
CA VAL A 143 13.53 9.01 8.99
C VAL A 143 12.62 9.69 7.99
N GLY A 144 12.69 9.27 6.73
CA GLY A 144 11.71 9.63 5.71
C GLY A 144 10.51 8.69 5.78
N GLY A 145 9.39 9.17 6.33
CA GLY A 145 8.20 8.35 6.55
C GLY A 145 7.36 8.15 5.29
N ASP A 146 7.13 9.22 4.52
CA ASP A 146 6.31 9.17 3.31
C ASP A 146 6.75 10.18 2.25
N ILE A 147 6.45 9.88 0.98
CA ILE A 147 6.83 10.69 -0.19
C ILE A 147 5.68 10.83 -1.19
N ALA A 148 5.46 12.06 -1.65
CA ALA A 148 4.56 12.38 -2.75
C ALA A 148 5.32 13.12 -3.85
N VAL A 149 4.82 13.05 -5.09
CA VAL A 149 5.41 13.75 -6.24
C VAL A 149 4.37 14.59 -6.96
N ASP A 150 4.71 15.82 -7.30
CA ASP A 150 3.82 16.68 -8.09
C ASP A 150 3.91 16.40 -9.59
N ALA A 151 2.98 16.98 -10.37
CA ALA A 151 2.94 16.81 -11.82
C ALA A 151 4.17 17.38 -12.55
N THR A 152 5.01 18.19 -11.88
CA THR A 152 6.28 18.70 -12.43
C THR A 152 7.47 17.81 -12.09
N GLY A 153 7.27 16.77 -11.28
CA GLY A 153 8.30 15.83 -10.85
C GLY A 153 9.12 16.31 -9.65
N GLN A 154 8.59 17.24 -8.84
CA GLN A 154 9.21 17.60 -7.57
C GLN A 154 8.73 16.67 -6.46
N ALA A 155 9.67 16.14 -5.68
CA ALA A 155 9.37 15.29 -4.53
C ALA A 155 9.07 16.12 -3.28
N TYR A 156 8.08 15.68 -2.52
CA TYR A 156 7.66 16.19 -1.23
C TYR A 156 7.72 15.05 -0.23
N LEU A 157 8.31 15.27 0.94
CA LEU A 157 8.46 14.23 1.94
C LEU A 157 8.17 14.73 3.34
N THR A 158 7.67 13.82 4.17
CA THR A 158 7.55 14.01 5.61
C THR A 158 8.22 12.87 6.35
N GLY A 159 8.34 13.02 7.66
CA GLY A 159 9.09 12.13 8.51
C GLY A 159 9.31 12.76 9.88
N TRP A 160 10.29 12.25 10.61
CA TRP A 160 10.72 12.80 11.90
C TRP A 160 12.23 12.89 11.99
N THR A 161 12.70 13.81 12.83
CA THR A 161 14.11 14.10 13.01
C THR A 161 14.42 14.36 14.48
N SER A 162 15.48 13.72 14.97
CA SER A 162 16.12 14.06 16.26
C SER A 162 17.38 14.93 16.08
N SER A 163 17.66 15.35 14.84
CA SER A 163 18.82 16.16 14.49
C SER A 163 18.59 17.64 14.82
N PRO A 164 19.41 18.25 15.71
CA PRO A 164 19.33 19.69 15.97
C PRO A 164 19.80 20.55 14.78
N ASP A 165 20.52 19.94 13.85
CA ASP A 165 21.09 20.51 12.64
C ASP A 165 20.45 19.98 11.35
N PHE A 166 19.23 19.42 11.45
CA PHE A 166 18.46 19.02 10.26
C PHE A 166 18.37 20.19 9.26
N PRO A 167 18.57 19.94 7.95
CA PRO A 167 18.62 21.00 6.97
C PRO A 167 17.28 21.74 6.87
N THR A 168 17.34 23.07 6.99
CA THR A 168 16.18 23.96 6.78
C THR A 168 16.50 25.04 5.75
N THR A 169 15.46 25.59 5.13
CA THR A 169 15.59 26.71 4.17
C THR A 169 15.22 28.06 4.80
N LEU A 170 15.69 29.16 4.21
CA LEU A 170 15.27 30.49 4.63
C LEU A 170 13.76 30.71 4.42
N ASN A 171 13.14 31.51 5.29
CA ASN A 171 11.71 31.86 5.24
C ASN A 171 10.75 30.65 5.29
N THR A 172 11.23 29.54 5.83
CA THR A 172 10.41 28.37 6.10
C THR A 172 9.50 28.57 7.31
N PHE A 173 8.44 27.77 7.43
CA PHE A 173 7.47 27.85 8.53
C PHE A 173 8.13 27.77 9.92
N GLN A 174 9.00 26.78 10.13
CA GLN A 174 9.73 26.57 11.37
C GLN A 174 11.17 26.16 11.06
N SER A 175 12.11 27.07 11.34
CA SER A 175 13.55 26.89 11.04
C SER A 175 14.36 26.31 12.20
N THR A 176 13.75 26.17 13.39
CA THR A 176 14.41 25.67 14.59
C THR A 176 13.56 24.62 15.26
N ARG A 177 14.19 23.50 15.60
CA ARG A 177 13.61 22.43 16.40
C ARG A 177 13.28 22.93 17.81
N LEU A 178 12.14 22.54 18.36
CA LEU A 178 11.69 22.99 19.68
C LEU A 178 11.94 21.94 20.79
N ASP A 179 12.16 20.68 20.42
CA ASP A 179 12.39 19.57 21.37
C ASP A 179 13.32 18.49 20.79
N ASP A 180 13.28 17.24 21.30
CA ASP A 180 14.12 16.12 20.87
C ASP A 180 13.63 15.34 19.63
N ASN A 181 12.37 15.45 19.19
CA ASN A 181 11.86 14.80 17.98
C ASN A 181 10.72 15.61 17.36
N ASN A 182 10.97 16.28 16.24
CA ASN A 182 9.91 16.97 15.49
C ASN A 182 9.67 16.31 14.13
N ALA A 183 8.45 16.43 13.63
CA ALA A 183 8.17 16.11 12.24
C ALA A 183 8.89 17.11 11.34
N PHE A 184 9.12 16.74 10.08
CA PHE A 184 9.61 17.66 9.06
C PHE A 184 8.76 17.61 7.80
N VAL A 185 8.86 18.65 6.98
CA VAL A 185 8.35 18.66 5.61
C VAL A 185 9.43 19.22 4.69
N VAL A 186 9.76 18.48 3.65
CA VAL A 186 10.78 18.85 2.67
C VAL A 186 10.19 18.81 1.27
N LYS A 187 10.57 19.77 0.43
CA LYS A 187 10.32 19.77 -1.01
C LYS A 187 11.64 19.89 -1.75
N LEU A 188 11.92 18.99 -2.67
CA LEU A 188 13.11 19.00 -3.53
C LEU A 188 12.85 19.71 -4.86
N THR A 189 13.91 20.24 -5.47
CA THR A 189 13.88 20.59 -6.90
C THR A 189 13.73 19.32 -7.75
N GLN A 190 13.21 19.46 -8.97
CA GLN A 190 12.92 18.33 -9.87
C GLN A 190 14.15 17.45 -10.17
N ASP A 191 15.34 18.06 -10.17
CA ASP A 191 16.64 17.42 -10.40
C ASP A 191 17.32 16.94 -9.11
N GLY A 192 16.72 17.17 -7.94
CA GLY A 192 17.24 16.80 -6.62
C GLY A 192 18.43 17.64 -6.13
N SER A 193 18.82 18.69 -6.87
CA SER A 193 20.05 19.45 -6.60
C SER A 193 19.91 20.47 -5.45
N ALA A 194 18.68 20.81 -5.05
CA ALA A 194 18.42 21.73 -3.95
C ALA A 194 17.11 21.43 -3.19
N LEU A 195 17.04 21.90 -1.96
CA LEU A 195 15.80 22.00 -1.19
C LEU A 195 15.03 23.23 -1.69
N ALA A 196 13.86 23.03 -2.29
CA ALA A 196 12.94 24.12 -2.62
C ALA A 196 12.37 24.74 -1.33
N TYR A 197 12.04 23.90 -0.35
CA TYR A 197 11.91 24.29 1.04
C TYR A 197 12.20 23.09 1.96
N ALA A 198 12.56 23.37 3.21
CA ALA A 198 12.67 22.37 4.27
C ALA A 198 12.35 23.02 5.62
N THR A 199 11.42 22.42 6.34
CA THR A 199 10.87 22.93 7.60
C THR A 199 10.76 21.84 8.65
N TYR A 200 10.92 22.20 9.92
CA TYR A 200 10.32 21.42 11.00
C TYR A 200 8.80 21.66 11.03
N LEU A 201 8.07 20.76 11.67
CA LEU A 201 6.66 20.86 11.96
C LEU A 201 6.40 20.19 13.32
N GLY A 202 6.36 20.97 14.38
CA GLY A 202 6.18 20.38 15.71
C GLY A 202 6.23 21.38 16.86
N GLY A 203 5.91 20.89 18.05
CA GLY A 203 5.96 21.61 19.31
C GLY A 203 7.09 21.12 20.23
N SER A 204 6.86 21.20 21.53
CA SER A 204 7.84 20.95 22.59
C SER A 204 7.92 19.48 23.06
N SER A 205 7.30 18.55 22.34
CA SER A 205 7.32 17.11 22.60
C SER A 205 7.34 16.31 21.29
N LEU A 206 7.30 14.97 21.41
CA LEU A 206 7.38 14.07 20.27
C LEU A 206 6.33 14.40 19.21
N ASP A 207 6.79 14.72 18.01
CA ASP A 207 5.97 14.88 16.82
C ASP A 207 6.55 14.04 15.67
N VAL A 208 5.67 13.31 14.98
CA VAL A 208 6.06 12.41 13.89
C VAL A 208 5.15 12.65 12.69
N GLY A 209 5.74 12.97 11.53
CA GLY A 209 5.03 13.00 10.26
C GLY A 209 5.02 11.61 9.64
N ASN A 210 3.83 11.02 9.47
CA ASN A 210 3.67 9.65 8.99
C ASN A 210 3.23 9.58 7.52
N GLY A 211 2.45 10.55 7.04
CA GLY A 211 1.93 10.55 5.67
C GLY A 211 1.86 11.95 5.07
N ILE A 212 2.02 12.06 3.75
CA ILE A 212 1.96 13.32 3.00
C ILE A 212 1.20 13.16 1.69
N ALA A 213 0.26 14.06 1.43
CA ALA A 213 -0.48 14.12 0.17
C ALA A 213 -0.52 15.55 -0.39
N LEU A 214 -0.63 15.65 -1.72
CA LEU A 214 -0.64 16.92 -2.45
C LEU A 214 -2.02 17.20 -3.02
N ASP A 215 -2.47 18.45 -2.94
CA ASP A 215 -3.59 18.91 -3.74
C ASP A 215 -3.16 19.25 -5.19
N GLY A 216 -4.12 19.52 -6.07
CA GLY A 216 -3.84 19.91 -7.46
C GLY A 216 -3.09 21.24 -7.64
N ARG A 217 -2.81 21.97 -6.56
CA ARG A 217 -2.02 23.22 -6.54
C ARG A 217 -0.59 22.97 -6.02
N GLY A 218 -0.28 21.75 -5.58
CA GLY A 218 1.01 21.40 -4.97
C GLY A 218 1.15 21.86 -3.51
N GLN A 219 0.04 22.06 -2.79
CA GLN A 219 0.07 22.26 -1.34
C GLN A 219 0.17 20.90 -0.65
N ALA A 220 1.15 20.77 0.24
CA ALA A 220 1.36 19.55 1.02
C ALA A 220 0.47 19.53 2.26
N THR A 221 -0.25 18.44 2.44
CA THR A 221 -1.00 18.12 3.67
C THR A 221 -0.36 16.91 4.33
N VAL A 222 0.00 17.05 5.60
CA VAL A 222 0.70 16.05 6.41
C VAL A 222 -0.23 15.51 7.48
N ILE A 223 -0.21 14.19 7.67
CA ILE A 223 -0.81 13.47 8.78
C ILE A 223 0.30 12.91 9.68
N GLY A 224 0.04 12.87 10.97
CA GLY A 224 1.02 12.32 11.91
C GLY A 224 0.48 12.18 13.32
N SER A 225 1.38 11.99 14.27
CA SER A 225 1.09 11.92 15.70
C SER A 225 1.86 13.01 16.44
N THR A 226 1.24 13.61 17.45
CA THR A 226 1.86 14.63 18.29
C THR A 226 1.53 14.37 19.77
N ALA A 227 2.53 14.47 20.63
CA ALA A 227 2.38 14.55 22.09
C ALA A 227 2.55 16.00 22.58
N SER A 228 2.77 16.95 21.67
CA SER A 228 3.00 18.36 21.96
C SER A 228 1.69 19.05 22.30
N THR A 229 1.63 19.70 23.47
CA THR A 229 0.48 20.56 23.83
C THR A 229 0.51 21.92 23.13
N ASP A 230 1.65 22.26 22.55
CA ASP A 230 1.94 23.47 21.79
C ASP A 230 2.20 23.17 20.31
N PHE A 231 1.72 22.04 19.77
CA PHE A 231 1.78 21.76 18.33
C PHE A 231 1.17 22.94 17.55
N PRO A 232 1.81 23.38 16.44
CA PRO A 232 1.37 24.56 15.72
C PRO A 232 -0.01 24.35 15.09
N THR A 233 -1.02 25.05 15.60
CA THR A 233 -2.39 25.03 15.05
C THR A 233 -2.70 26.28 14.24
N LYS A 234 -3.56 26.13 13.23
CA LYS A 234 -4.05 27.22 12.38
C LYS A 234 -5.46 26.91 11.93
N ASN A 235 -6.43 27.75 12.29
CA ASN A 235 -7.86 27.50 12.03
C ASN A 235 -8.30 26.07 12.43
N PRO A 236 -7.95 25.58 13.64
CA PRO A 236 -8.12 24.18 13.99
C PRO A 236 -9.59 23.77 14.15
N LEU A 237 -9.90 22.55 13.73
CA LEU A 237 -11.13 21.83 14.12
C LEU A 237 -11.10 21.52 15.62
N GLN A 238 -9.95 21.02 16.10
CA GLN A 238 -9.67 20.71 17.50
C GLN A 238 -8.40 21.48 17.91
N PRO A 239 -8.52 22.49 18.81
CA PRO A 239 -7.43 23.41 19.13
C PRO A 239 -6.47 22.91 20.22
N VAL A 240 -6.77 21.79 20.88
CA VAL A 240 -6.01 21.27 22.02
C VAL A 240 -5.86 19.77 21.92
N LEU A 241 -4.69 19.28 22.34
CA LEU A 241 -4.42 17.88 22.64
C LEU A 241 -5.33 17.41 23.79
N LEU A 242 -6.07 16.32 23.59
CA LEU A 242 -7.00 15.78 24.60
C LEU A 242 -6.45 14.54 25.32
N GLY A 243 -5.56 13.78 24.67
CA GLY A 243 -4.93 12.58 25.19
C GLY A 243 -3.44 12.73 25.52
N SER A 244 -2.73 11.59 25.61
CA SER A 244 -1.27 11.56 25.68
C SER A 244 -0.59 11.78 24.33
N SER A 245 -1.31 11.48 23.24
CA SER A 245 -0.93 11.80 21.87
C SER A 245 -2.19 11.81 21.03
N ASP A 246 -2.34 12.79 20.14
CA ASP A 246 -3.41 12.84 19.15
C ASP A 246 -2.81 12.78 17.75
N ALA A 247 -3.64 12.39 16.77
CA ALA A 247 -3.27 12.64 15.38
C ALA A 247 -3.23 14.15 15.13
N PHE A 248 -2.41 14.60 14.18
CA PHE A 248 -2.51 15.96 13.63
C PHE A 248 -2.74 15.92 12.13
N VAL A 249 -3.44 16.94 11.60
CA VAL A 249 -3.51 17.22 10.16
C VAL A 249 -3.04 18.65 9.95
N ALA A 250 -1.99 18.85 9.14
CA ALA A 250 -1.41 20.16 8.87
C ALA A 250 -1.16 20.37 7.38
N GLN A 251 -1.66 21.47 6.81
CA GLN A 251 -1.43 21.83 5.41
C GLN A 251 -0.56 23.09 5.33
N LEU A 252 0.46 23.03 4.47
CA LEU A 252 1.38 24.13 4.22
C LEU A 252 0.99 24.90 2.96
N THR A 253 1.38 26.17 2.91
CA THR A 253 1.42 26.93 1.66
C THR A 253 2.37 26.26 0.66
N VAL A 254 2.18 26.51 -0.64
CA VAL A 254 2.99 25.90 -1.72
C VAL A 254 4.50 26.15 -1.56
N ASP A 255 4.86 27.27 -0.93
CA ASP A 255 6.26 27.65 -0.66
C ASP A 255 6.80 27.16 0.70
N GLY A 256 5.98 26.46 1.50
CA GLY A 256 6.36 25.93 2.82
C GLY A 256 6.54 27.00 3.90
N SER A 257 6.17 28.25 3.65
CA SER A 257 6.43 29.38 4.57
C SER A 257 5.40 29.52 5.69
N ALA A 258 4.19 28.96 5.53
CA ALA A 258 3.12 29.07 6.50
C ALA A 258 2.17 27.87 6.47
N LEU A 259 1.38 27.70 7.54
CA LEU A 259 0.23 26.80 7.57
C LEU A 259 -1.00 27.47 6.96
N THR A 260 -1.73 26.77 6.11
CA THR A 260 -3.08 27.17 5.65
C THR A 260 -4.13 26.73 6.68
N PHE A 261 -4.00 25.51 7.20
CA PHE A 261 -4.68 25.02 8.39
C PHE A 261 -3.81 23.99 9.13
N SER A 262 -4.09 23.79 10.41
CA SER A 262 -3.51 22.72 11.22
C SER A 262 -4.38 22.47 12.45
N THR A 263 -4.64 21.19 12.75
CA THR A 263 -5.53 20.74 13.83
C THR A 263 -5.01 19.47 14.50
N TYR A 264 -5.32 19.30 15.79
CA TYR A 264 -5.33 17.98 16.40
C TYR A 264 -6.55 17.18 15.90
N LEU A 265 -6.52 15.87 16.08
CA LEU A 265 -7.63 14.96 15.83
C LEU A 265 -7.48 13.74 16.75
N GLY A 266 -8.17 13.75 17.88
CA GLY A 266 -8.07 12.69 18.89
C GLY A 266 -9.06 12.85 20.04
N GLY A 267 -9.06 11.86 20.93
CA GLY A 267 -9.88 11.81 22.14
C GLY A 267 -9.04 11.79 23.40
N SER A 268 -9.57 11.18 24.45
CA SER A 268 -9.02 11.25 25.82
C SER A 268 -7.80 10.35 26.10
N ILE A 269 -7.39 9.49 25.17
CA ILE A 269 -6.33 8.48 25.37
C ILE A 269 -5.18 8.68 24.38
N SER A 270 -5.03 7.81 23.39
CA SER A 270 -3.91 7.86 22.44
C SER A 270 -4.48 7.62 21.08
N ASP A 271 -4.20 8.54 20.19
CA ASP A 271 -4.68 8.58 18.82
C ASP A 271 -3.51 8.99 17.93
N GLY A 272 -3.35 8.35 16.80
CA GLY A 272 -2.22 8.59 15.91
C GLY A 272 -2.61 8.47 14.46
N GLY A 273 -2.21 9.46 13.65
CA GLY A 273 -2.47 9.46 12.22
C GLY A 273 -1.40 8.72 11.46
N VAL A 274 -1.78 7.92 10.45
CA VAL A 274 -0.85 7.06 9.69
C VAL A 274 -0.90 7.40 8.20
N GLY A 275 -2.07 7.30 7.58
CA GLY A 275 -2.24 7.47 6.13
C GLY A 275 -3.08 8.70 5.76
N ILE A 276 -2.82 9.26 4.58
CA ILE A 276 -3.54 10.42 4.04
C ILE A 276 -3.69 10.36 2.52
N ALA A 277 -4.84 10.79 2.02
CA ALA A 277 -5.08 11.05 0.60
C ALA A 277 -5.82 12.37 0.41
N VAL A 278 -5.59 13.04 -0.73
CA VAL A 278 -6.29 14.27 -1.11
C VAL A 278 -6.94 14.09 -2.47
N ASP A 279 -8.25 14.33 -2.57
CA ASP A 279 -8.96 14.20 -3.84
C ASP A 279 -8.78 15.44 -4.75
N GLY A 280 -9.26 15.34 -5.99
CA GLY A 280 -9.17 16.45 -6.97
C GLY A 280 -9.93 17.73 -6.57
N SER A 281 -10.79 17.68 -5.55
CA SER A 281 -11.45 18.86 -4.96
C SER A 281 -10.70 19.45 -3.78
N GLY A 282 -9.63 18.79 -3.33
CA GLY A 282 -8.82 19.17 -2.18
C GLY A 282 -9.36 18.66 -0.85
N GLN A 283 -10.36 17.77 -0.83
CA GLN A 283 -10.82 17.16 0.42
C GLN A 283 -9.77 16.17 0.92
N VAL A 284 -9.60 16.12 2.24
CA VAL A 284 -8.56 15.33 2.89
C VAL A 284 -9.19 14.09 3.52
N TYR A 285 -8.66 12.92 3.20
CA TYR A 285 -9.05 11.63 3.76
C TYR A 285 -7.88 11.12 4.59
N THR A 286 -8.12 10.77 5.84
CA THR A 286 -7.06 10.33 6.76
C THR A 286 -7.49 9.06 7.47
N THR A 287 -6.50 8.24 7.83
CA THR A 287 -6.69 7.05 8.64
C THR A 287 -5.61 6.98 9.71
N GLY A 288 -5.88 6.25 10.76
CA GLY A 288 -4.94 6.03 11.85
C GLY A 288 -5.50 5.08 12.89
N TYR A 289 -4.86 5.02 14.06
CA TYR A 289 -5.37 4.26 15.19
C TYR A 289 -5.94 5.20 16.26
N THR A 290 -6.91 4.68 17.01
CA THR A 290 -7.48 5.34 18.18
C THR A 290 -7.67 4.31 19.28
N SER A 291 -7.20 4.64 20.50
CA SER A 291 -7.57 3.91 21.72
C SER A 291 -8.64 4.67 22.52
N SER A 292 -9.18 5.75 21.96
CA SER A 292 -10.04 6.72 22.65
C SER A 292 -11.53 6.45 22.36
N PRO A 293 -12.34 6.04 23.36
CA PRO A 293 -13.78 5.83 23.15
C PRO A 293 -14.56 7.10 22.76
N ASP A 294 -13.97 8.28 23.00
CA ASP A 294 -14.49 9.60 22.69
C ASP A 294 -13.83 10.25 21.47
N PHE A 295 -13.19 9.47 20.59
CA PHE A 295 -12.65 9.97 19.32
C PHE A 295 -13.72 10.76 18.53
N PRO A 296 -13.37 11.92 17.92
CA PRO A 296 -14.31 12.75 17.18
C PRO A 296 -14.94 12.00 15.99
N THR A 297 -16.25 11.74 16.05
CA THR A 297 -17.01 11.11 14.95
C THR A 297 -17.99 12.08 14.30
N LYS A 298 -18.30 11.82 13.02
CA LYS A 298 -19.29 12.57 12.24
C LYS A 298 -19.96 11.65 11.24
N ASN A 299 -21.28 11.48 11.36
CA ASN A 299 -22.05 10.52 10.54
C ASN A 299 -21.39 9.11 10.50
N PRO A 300 -21.00 8.55 11.66
CA PRO A 300 -20.22 7.31 11.67
C PRO A 300 -21.04 6.10 11.20
N ILE A 301 -20.38 5.18 10.48
CA ILE A 301 -20.91 3.84 10.22
C ILE A 301 -20.83 3.00 11.49
N GLN A 302 -19.69 3.09 12.19
CA GLN A 302 -19.46 2.48 13.48
C GLN A 302 -19.32 3.60 14.52
N PRO A 303 -20.36 3.85 15.34
CA PRO A 303 -20.40 4.99 16.27
C PRO A 303 -19.65 4.75 17.58
N SER A 304 -19.05 3.56 17.77
CA SER A 304 -18.47 3.18 19.05
C SER A 304 -17.21 2.34 18.85
N TYR A 305 -16.23 2.64 19.68
CA TYR A 305 -14.99 1.90 19.83
C TYR A 305 -15.24 0.43 20.21
N GLY A 306 -14.50 -0.49 19.58
CA GLY A 306 -14.62 -1.94 19.72
C GLY A 306 -14.22 -2.50 21.10
N ASN A 307 -13.70 -1.66 22.00
CA ASN A 307 -13.15 -2.01 23.32
C ASN A 307 -11.90 -2.88 23.26
N GLY A 308 -11.25 -2.96 22.09
CA GLY A 308 -9.95 -3.58 21.89
C GLY A 308 -8.79 -2.76 22.45
N ARG A 309 -7.55 -3.07 21.99
CA ARG A 309 -6.35 -2.26 22.32
C ARG A 309 -6.28 -0.95 21.50
N GLY A 310 -6.93 -0.92 20.35
CA GLY A 310 -7.03 0.21 19.44
C GLY A 310 -7.82 -0.21 18.20
N ASP A 311 -8.66 0.68 17.71
CA ASP A 311 -9.41 0.53 16.47
C ASP A 311 -8.80 1.46 15.42
N VAL A 312 -9.09 1.22 14.14
CA VAL A 312 -8.82 2.20 13.10
C VAL A 312 -9.85 3.32 13.17
N PHE A 313 -9.42 4.56 12.95
CA PHE A 313 -10.34 5.63 12.59
C PHE A 313 -10.19 5.97 11.11
N VAL A 314 -11.30 6.37 10.49
CA VAL A 314 -11.31 6.94 9.13
C VAL A 314 -11.99 8.29 9.20
N ALA A 315 -11.33 9.35 8.73
CA ALA A 315 -11.83 10.72 8.77
C ALA A 315 -11.72 11.40 7.40
N LYS A 316 -12.74 12.19 7.05
CA LYS A 316 -12.76 13.05 5.85
C LYS A 316 -12.97 14.49 6.29
N LEU A 317 -12.01 15.35 6.00
CA LEU A 317 -12.04 16.78 6.31
C LEU A 317 -12.39 17.60 5.08
N ALA A 318 -13.05 18.73 5.29
CA ALA A 318 -13.19 19.78 4.28
C ALA A 318 -11.80 20.26 3.81
N SER A 319 -11.71 20.80 2.60
CA SER A 319 -10.43 21.20 1.98
C SER A 319 -9.67 22.29 2.73
N ASP A 320 -10.36 23.04 3.59
CA ASP A 320 -9.78 24.07 4.47
C ASP A 320 -9.55 23.59 5.91
N GLY A 321 -9.78 22.31 6.18
CA GLY A 321 -9.64 21.69 7.51
C GLY A 321 -10.72 22.11 8.52
N SER A 322 -11.72 22.91 8.13
CA SER A 322 -12.64 23.55 9.08
C SER A 322 -13.70 22.63 9.68
N ALA A 323 -13.95 21.45 9.08
CA ALA A 323 -14.99 20.53 9.50
C ALA A 323 -14.69 19.08 9.10
N LEU A 324 -15.15 18.13 9.92
CA LEU A 324 -15.35 16.74 9.50
C LEU A 324 -16.58 16.66 8.61
N SER A 325 -16.41 16.08 7.43
CA SER A 325 -17.51 15.66 6.56
C SER A 325 -18.00 14.26 6.96
N PHE A 326 -17.06 13.41 7.38
CA PHE A 326 -17.29 12.05 7.83
C PHE A 326 -16.18 11.66 8.81
N ALA A 327 -16.51 10.93 9.87
CA ALA A 327 -15.52 10.27 10.72
C ALA A 327 -16.16 9.09 11.45
N THR A 328 -15.50 7.93 11.43
CA THR A 328 -15.98 6.67 12.00
C THR A 328 -14.85 5.87 12.64
N PHE A 329 -15.20 5.00 13.58
CA PHE A 329 -14.35 3.85 13.90
C PHE A 329 -14.43 2.81 12.78
N LEU A 330 -13.43 1.95 12.68
CA LEU A 330 -13.38 0.76 11.82
C LEU A 330 -12.60 -0.31 12.56
N GLY A 331 -13.29 -1.28 13.16
CA GLY A 331 -12.63 -2.31 13.95
C GLY A 331 -13.61 -3.29 14.58
N GLY A 332 -13.05 -4.29 15.26
CA GLY A 332 -13.79 -5.33 15.98
C GLY A 332 -13.39 -5.41 17.45
N THR A 333 -13.50 -6.59 18.04
CA THR A 333 -13.17 -6.81 19.47
C THR A 333 -11.68 -6.96 19.75
N GLY A 334 -10.88 -7.16 18.70
CA GLY A 334 -9.43 -7.32 18.72
C GLY A 334 -8.68 -5.99 18.60
N PHE A 335 -7.46 -6.06 18.07
CA PHE A 335 -6.64 -4.89 17.78
C PHE A 335 -6.60 -4.69 16.26
N GLU A 336 -6.70 -3.45 15.81
CA GLU A 336 -6.51 -3.10 14.40
C GLU A 336 -5.35 -2.11 14.24
N GLU A 337 -4.58 -2.30 13.18
CA GLU A 337 -3.51 -1.41 12.75
C GLU A 337 -3.90 -0.81 11.40
N ALA A 338 -4.04 0.51 11.31
CA ALA A 338 -4.14 1.20 10.02
C ALA A 338 -2.76 1.26 9.37
N ALA A 339 -2.71 1.07 8.04
CA ALA A 339 -1.48 1.20 7.29
C ALA A 339 -1.52 2.38 6.32
N ASN A 340 -2.49 2.43 5.41
CA ASN A 340 -2.66 3.59 4.54
C ASN A 340 -4.09 3.73 3.98
N ILE A 341 -4.37 4.88 3.37
CA ILE A 341 -5.63 5.24 2.72
C ILE A 341 -5.35 5.85 1.35
N THR A 342 -6.13 5.47 0.34
CA THR A 342 -6.12 6.08 -0.99
C THR A 342 -7.54 6.45 -1.43
N VAL A 343 -7.68 7.27 -2.47
CA VAL A 343 -8.99 7.71 -3.00
C VAL A 343 -9.04 7.48 -4.50
N ASP A 344 -10.09 6.81 -4.98
CA ASP A 344 -10.27 6.55 -6.41
C ASP A 344 -10.82 7.76 -7.17
N GLY A 345 -10.86 7.67 -8.51
CA GLY A 345 -11.39 8.73 -9.37
C GLY A 345 -12.89 9.02 -9.21
N GLU A 346 -13.63 8.14 -8.54
CA GLU A 346 -15.05 8.33 -8.18
C GLU A 346 -15.20 8.98 -6.80
N GLY A 347 -14.13 9.08 -6.01
CA GLY A 347 -14.10 9.64 -4.66
C GLY A 347 -14.31 8.63 -3.54
N HIS A 348 -14.24 7.32 -3.81
CA HIS A 348 -14.31 6.28 -2.78
C HIS A 348 -12.97 6.18 -2.05
N ALA A 349 -13.04 6.13 -0.72
CA ALA A 349 -11.86 5.93 0.11
C ALA A 349 -11.59 4.43 0.29
N TRP A 350 -10.35 4.03 0.06
CA TRP A 350 -9.83 2.68 0.19
C TRP A 350 -8.78 2.61 1.29
N ILE A 351 -9.01 1.79 2.31
CA ILE A 351 -8.14 1.66 3.48
C ILE A 351 -7.62 0.23 3.54
N THR A 352 -6.34 0.08 3.87
CA THR A 352 -5.75 -1.22 4.22
C THR A 352 -5.08 -1.17 5.58
N GLY A 353 -4.88 -2.34 6.16
CA GLY A 353 -4.14 -2.53 7.39
C GLY A 353 -4.24 -3.96 7.89
N SER A 354 -3.98 -4.18 9.16
CA SER A 354 -4.01 -5.50 9.80
C SER A 354 -5.11 -5.56 10.84
N THR A 355 -5.83 -6.68 10.94
CA THR A 355 -6.84 -6.88 11.98
C THR A 355 -6.65 -8.21 12.68
N PHE A 356 -6.73 -8.15 14.01
CA PHE A 356 -6.75 -9.31 14.90
C PHE A 356 -8.19 -9.69 15.30
N SER A 357 -9.21 -9.06 14.70
CA SER A 357 -10.62 -9.21 15.05
C SER A 357 -11.34 -10.21 14.14
N PRO A 358 -11.83 -11.35 14.69
CA PRO A 358 -12.71 -12.25 13.94
C PRO A 358 -14.04 -11.60 13.54
N ASP A 359 -14.42 -10.51 14.21
CA ASP A 359 -15.63 -9.73 13.99
C ASP A 359 -15.39 -8.39 13.28
N PHE A 360 -14.25 -8.23 12.59
CA PHE A 360 -13.99 -7.04 11.77
C PHE A 360 -15.14 -6.79 10.76
N PRO A 361 -15.60 -5.54 10.57
CA PRO A 361 -16.72 -5.23 9.69
C PRO A 361 -16.44 -5.62 8.23
N THR A 362 -17.20 -6.56 7.67
CA THR A 362 -17.11 -6.97 6.25
C THR A 362 -18.31 -6.53 5.43
N ALA A 363 -18.11 -6.34 4.13
CA ALA A 363 -19.16 -6.00 3.17
C ALA A 363 -18.80 -6.58 1.80
N ASN A 364 -19.62 -7.45 1.23
CA ASN A 364 -19.29 -8.16 -0.03
C ASN A 364 -17.87 -8.80 -0.06
N PRO A 365 -17.43 -9.48 1.02
CA PRO A 365 -16.05 -9.91 1.16
C PRO A 365 -15.64 -10.96 0.12
N LEU A 366 -14.37 -10.93 -0.29
CA LEU A 366 -13.73 -12.03 -1.02
C LEU A 366 -13.35 -13.18 -0.07
N GLN A 367 -12.84 -12.82 1.10
CA GLN A 367 -12.56 -13.71 2.22
C GLN A 367 -13.37 -13.21 3.42
N PRO A 368 -14.39 -13.97 3.89
CA PRO A 368 -15.36 -13.48 4.88
C PRO A 368 -14.91 -13.61 6.33
N ALA A 369 -13.75 -14.23 6.59
CA ALA A 369 -13.25 -14.46 7.94
C ALA A 369 -11.71 -14.47 7.96
N LEU A 370 -11.14 -14.14 9.12
CA LEU A 370 -9.72 -14.37 9.42
C LEU A 370 -9.34 -15.82 9.14
N HIS A 371 -8.19 -16.03 8.51
CA HIS A 371 -7.61 -17.34 8.27
C HIS A 371 -6.34 -17.59 9.10
N GLY A 372 -5.86 -16.60 9.86
CA GLY A 372 -4.81 -16.73 10.87
C GLY A 372 -5.18 -16.06 12.19
N ASN A 373 -4.17 -15.57 12.91
CA ASN A 373 -4.36 -14.72 14.09
C ASN A 373 -4.44 -13.23 13.72
N VAL A 374 -3.94 -12.87 12.54
CA VAL A 374 -3.94 -11.54 11.98
C VAL A 374 -3.92 -11.67 10.47
N ASP A 375 -4.88 -11.03 9.82
CA ASP A 375 -4.92 -10.94 8.37
C ASP A 375 -5.00 -9.47 7.96
N VAL A 376 -4.72 -9.21 6.69
CA VAL A 376 -4.92 -7.90 6.07
C VAL A 376 -6.43 -7.62 5.97
N PHE A 377 -6.87 -6.41 6.30
CA PHE A 377 -8.20 -5.93 5.90
C PHE A 377 -8.09 -4.95 4.74
N ILE A 378 -9.11 -4.93 3.88
CA ILE A 378 -9.20 -3.99 2.76
C ILE A 378 -10.64 -3.49 2.68
N THR A 379 -10.84 -2.20 2.87
CA THR A 379 -12.16 -1.59 3.04
C THR A 379 -12.37 -0.41 2.08
N GLU A 380 -13.50 -0.41 1.38
CA GLU A 380 -14.00 0.66 0.52
C GLU A 380 -15.20 1.35 1.17
N PHE A 381 -15.14 2.67 1.31
CA PHE A 381 -16.25 3.50 1.75
C PHE A 381 -16.96 4.14 0.56
N LEU A 382 -18.29 4.31 0.65
CA LEU A 382 -19.02 5.23 -0.22
C LEU A 382 -18.48 6.65 -0.08
N THR A 383 -18.61 7.46 -1.14
CA THR A 383 -18.02 8.82 -1.23
C THR A 383 -18.52 9.79 -0.14
N ASP A 384 -19.73 9.54 0.37
CA ASP A 384 -20.36 10.27 1.47
C ASP A 384 -20.12 9.64 2.86
N GLY A 385 -19.42 8.51 2.91
CA GLY A 385 -19.16 7.75 4.14
C GLY A 385 -20.38 7.03 4.71
N SER A 386 -21.48 6.90 3.96
CA SER A 386 -22.74 6.35 4.49
C SER A 386 -22.74 4.83 4.70
N ALA A 387 -21.88 4.09 3.98
CA ALA A 387 -21.75 2.64 4.10
C ALA A 387 -20.39 2.13 3.60
N LEU A 388 -20.03 0.92 4.03
CA LEU A 388 -18.98 0.13 3.42
C LEU A 388 -19.52 -0.46 2.11
N LYS A 389 -18.85 -0.18 0.99
CA LYS A 389 -19.19 -0.74 -0.32
C LYS A 389 -18.55 -2.12 -0.52
N PHE A 390 -17.33 -2.26 0.01
CA PHE A 390 -16.55 -3.48 0.03
C PHE A 390 -15.74 -3.53 1.33
N SER A 391 -15.61 -4.70 1.95
CA SER A 391 -14.68 -4.95 3.04
C SER A 391 -14.42 -6.44 3.14
N THR A 392 -13.15 -6.84 3.14
CA THR A 392 -12.69 -8.23 3.13
C THR A 392 -11.48 -8.41 4.02
N PHE A 393 -11.25 -9.66 4.43
CA PHE A 393 -9.93 -10.11 4.86
C PHE A 393 -9.08 -10.49 3.63
N LEU A 394 -7.76 -10.57 3.80
CA LEU A 394 -6.81 -11.16 2.88
C LEU A 394 -5.66 -11.78 3.69
N GLY A 395 -5.66 -13.10 3.81
CA GLY A 395 -4.66 -13.81 4.60
C GLY A 395 -4.74 -15.33 4.53
N GLY A 396 -3.69 -15.98 5.00
CA GLY A 396 -3.58 -17.40 5.23
C GLY A 396 -3.49 -17.71 6.72
N THR A 397 -2.94 -18.88 7.04
CA THR A 397 -2.79 -19.38 8.42
C THR A 397 -1.60 -18.77 9.17
N GLY A 398 -0.77 -17.99 8.47
CA GLY A 398 0.32 -17.23 9.06
C GLY A 398 -0.17 -15.93 9.70
N GLY A 399 0.78 -15.06 10.04
CA GLY A 399 0.46 -13.65 10.26
C GLY A 399 0.65 -12.91 8.93
N ASP A 400 -0.38 -12.15 8.54
CA ASP A 400 -0.39 -11.38 7.30
C ASP A 400 -0.70 -9.92 7.61
N GLY A 401 0.21 -9.03 7.23
CA GLY A 401 0.09 -7.59 7.50
C GLY A 401 0.08 -6.78 6.21
N GLY A 402 -0.86 -5.85 6.10
CA GLY A 402 -0.92 -4.90 4.98
C GLY A 402 -0.17 -3.63 5.35
N ASN A 403 0.69 -3.14 4.46
CA ASN A 403 1.54 -1.97 4.73
C ASN A 403 1.17 -0.76 3.86
N ASP A 404 0.68 -0.97 2.63
CA ASP A 404 0.32 0.16 1.75
C ASP A 404 -0.71 -0.23 0.69
N ILE A 405 -1.43 0.77 0.16
CA ILE A 405 -2.51 0.65 -0.81
C ILE A 405 -2.45 1.74 -1.88
N ALA A 406 -2.57 1.34 -3.14
CA ALA A 406 -2.66 2.24 -4.30
C ALA A 406 -3.87 1.92 -5.17
N VAL A 407 -4.35 2.92 -5.91
CA VAL A 407 -5.43 2.79 -6.89
C VAL A 407 -5.00 3.37 -8.23
N ASP A 408 -5.31 2.66 -9.32
CA ASP A 408 -5.06 3.15 -10.67
C ASP A 408 -6.26 3.93 -11.24
N SER A 409 -6.08 4.52 -12.42
CA SER A 409 -7.13 5.28 -13.12
C SER A 409 -8.34 4.43 -13.55
N GLU A 410 -8.22 3.10 -13.53
CA GLU A 410 -9.31 2.17 -13.82
C GLU A 410 -10.05 1.73 -12.54
N GLY A 411 -9.63 2.21 -11.37
CA GLY A 411 -10.20 1.84 -10.07
C GLY A 411 -9.75 0.46 -9.57
N GLN A 412 -8.63 -0.06 -10.09
CA GLN A 412 -8.07 -1.31 -9.60
C GLN A 412 -7.21 -1.03 -8.38
N ILE A 413 -7.32 -1.90 -7.37
CA ILE A 413 -6.72 -1.69 -6.06
C ILE A 413 -5.50 -2.60 -5.92
N TYR A 414 -4.41 -2.03 -5.45
CA TYR A 414 -3.14 -2.71 -5.25
C TYR A 414 -2.75 -2.61 -3.80
N ILE A 415 -2.41 -3.73 -3.17
CA ILE A 415 -2.06 -3.82 -1.75
C ILE A 415 -0.71 -4.52 -1.66
N THR A 416 0.14 -4.03 -0.78
CA THR A 416 1.41 -4.66 -0.45
C THR A 416 1.54 -4.88 1.04
N GLY A 417 2.47 -5.75 1.43
CA GLY A 417 2.72 -6.06 2.83
C GLY A 417 3.65 -7.25 2.98
N SER A 418 3.59 -7.92 4.12
CA SER A 418 4.34 -9.15 4.37
C SER A 418 3.45 -10.28 4.89
N THR A 419 3.86 -11.49 4.58
CA THR A 419 3.12 -12.72 4.87
C THR A 419 4.10 -13.84 5.20
N GLY A 420 3.77 -14.64 6.21
CA GLY A 420 4.62 -15.72 6.69
C GLY A 420 3.98 -17.10 6.66
N GLY A 421 4.81 -18.14 6.63
CA GLY A 421 4.35 -19.52 6.84
C GLY A 421 4.02 -19.79 8.31
N ALA A 422 2.92 -20.49 8.60
CA ALA A 422 2.52 -20.86 9.96
C ALA A 422 3.48 -21.84 10.69
N SER A 423 4.53 -22.32 10.02
CA SER A 423 5.45 -23.33 10.57
C SER A 423 6.86 -23.24 9.97
N THR A 424 7.87 -23.47 10.81
CA THR A 424 9.30 -23.51 10.49
C THR A 424 9.74 -24.73 9.67
N THR A 425 8.82 -25.64 9.32
CA THR A 425 9.19 -26.95 8.74
C THR A 425 8.60 -27.28 7.37
N HIS A 426 7.53 -26.62 6.91
CA HIS A 426 7.03 -26.72 5.52
C HIS A 426 5.96 -25.63 5.24
N PRO A 427 6.25 -24.61 4.42
CA PRO A 427 5.28 -23.61 4.01
C PRO A 427 4.54 -24.15 2.77
N THR A 428 3.35 -24.71 2.94
CA THR A 428 2.33 -24.51 1.90
C THR A 428 1.66 -23.19 2.24
N PRO A 429 1.96 -22.09 1.53
CA PRO A 429 1.33 -20.81 1.81
C PRO A 429 -0.18 -20.98 1.58
N THR A 430 -0.95 -20.78 2.64
CA THR A 430 -2.42 -20.70 2.55
C THR A 430 -2.87 -19.29 2.22
N PHE A 431 -1.93 -18.33 2.13
CA PHE A 431 -2.19 -16.99 1.63
C PHE A 431 -2.82 -17.06 0.23
N PRO A 432 -3.89 -16.31 -0.05
CA PRO A 432 -4.56 -16.36 -1.34
C PRO A 432 -3.62 -15.92 -2.46
N ILE A 433 -3.24 -16.86 -3.33
CA ILE A 433 -2.38 -16.64 -4.49
C ILE A 433 -3.13 -16.98 -5.78
N LYS A 434 -3.08 -16.05 -6.75
CA LYS A 434 -3.68 -16.22 -8.08
C LYS A 434 -2.88 -15.47 -9.13
N PHE A 435 -2.51 -16.18 -10.21
CA PHE A 435 -1.66 -15.67 -11.29
C PHE A 435 -0.34 -15.09 -10.79
N ALA A 436 0.32 -15.79 -9.86
CA ALA A 436 1.54 -15.30 -9.23
C ALA A 436 2.77 -15.41 -10.14
N LEU A 437 3.59 -14.37 -10.08
CA LEU A 437 4.98 -14.39 -10.52
C LEU A 437 5.80 -15.37 -9.67
N GLN A 438 5.68 -15.26 -8.34
CA GLN A 438 6.29 -16.14 -7.35
C GLN A 438 5.16 -16.81 -6.54
N PRO A 439 4.86 -18.09 -6.78
CA PRO A 439 3.73 -18.78 -6.17
C PRO A 439 4.01 -19.36 -4.78
N THR A 440 5.27 -19.34 -4.33
CA THR A 440 5.72 -19.89 -3.04
C THR A 440 6.64 -18.92 -2.33
N LEU A 441 6.56 -18.88 -1.00
CA LEU A 441 7.53 -18.15 -0.18
C LEU A 441 8.95 -18.67 -0.47
N GLY A 442 9.90 -17.74 -0.60
CA GLY A 442 11.34 -18.02 -0.67
C GLY A 442 11.90 -18.35 0.70
N GLY A 443 11.36 -17.74 1.77
CA GLY A 443 11.79 -17.88 3.14
C GLY A 443 10.65 -18.10 4.13
N LEU A 444 10.83 -17.62 5.36
CA LEU A 444 9.79 -17.66 6.40
C LEU A 444 8.78 -16.52 6.27
N GLN A 445 9.21 -15.39 5.72
CA GLN A 445 8.42 -14.20 5.48
C GLN A 445 8.88 -13.55 4.18
N ASP A 446 7.97 -13.42 3.23
CA ASP A 446 8.21 -12.66 2.00
C ASP A 446 7.21 -11.50 1.93
N ALA A 447 7.53 -10.52 1.08
CA ALA A 447 6.56 -9.53 0.70
C ALA A 447 5.46 -10.17 -0.15
N PHE A 448 4.26 -9.62 -0.12
CA PHE A 448 3.22 -9.93 -1.10
C PHE A 448 2.78 -8.69 -1.86
N ILE A 449 2.32 -8.90 -3.09
CA ILE A 449 1.66 -7.88 -3.90
C ILE A 449 0.31 -8.46 -4.33
N ALA A 450 -0.78 -7.79 -3.99
CA ALA A 450 -2.14 -8.20 -4.33
C ALA A 450 -2.83 -7.13 -5.17
N LYS A 451 -3.45 -7.57 -6.27
CA LYS A 451 -4.32 -6.76 -7.11
C LYS A 451 -5.75 -7.23 -6.92
N ILE A 452 -6.64 -6.34 -6.50
CA ILE A 452 -8.05 -6.61 -6.24
C ILE A 452 -8.89 -5.79 -7.20
N ASN A 453 -9.83 -6.46 -7.85
CA ASN A 453 -10.89 -5.83 -8.60
C ASN A 453 -12.23 -6.10 -7.90
N PRO A 454 -12.73 -5.16 -7.08
CA PRO A 454 -13.98 -5.33 -6.33
C PRO A 454 -15.19 -5.38 -7.25
N GLN A 455 -15.09 -4.81 -8.46
CA GLN A 455 -16.16 -4.80 -9.46
C GLN A 455 -16.42 -6.18 -10.09
N VAL A 456 -15.48 -7.13 -9.98
CA VAL A 456 -15.67 -8.49 -10.50
C VAL A 456 -16.70 -9.27 -9.67
N ASN A 457 -16.86 -8.96 -8.39
CA ASN A 457 -17.97 -9.49 -7.57
C ASN A 457 -19.34 -8.93 -8.00
N ASN A 458 -19.37 -7.79 -8.70
CA ASN A 458 -20.56 -7.18 -9.27
C ASN A 458 -20.91 -7.68 -10.68
N LEU A 459 -20.12 -8.58 -11.29
CA LEU A 459 -20.54 -9.20 -12.55
C LEU A 459 -21.87 -9.95 -12.37
N ASN A 460 -22.13 -10.56 -11.20
CA ASN A 460 -23.40 -11.21 -10.92
C ASN A 460 -24.62 -10.28 -10.93
N ASN A 461 -24.44 -8.95 -10.81
CA ASN A 461 -25.54 -7.97 -10.68
C ASN A 461 -25.62 -6.94 -11.82
N LYS A 462 -24.83 -7.06 -12.88
CA LYS A 462 -24.99 -6.27 -14.13
C LYS A 462 -25.62 -7.04 -15.29
N PHE A 463 -26.08 -8.27 -15.08
CA PHE A 463 -26.81 -9.04 -16.10
C PHE A 463 -28.33 -8.83 -15.97
N ALA A 464 -28.88 -7.89 -16.74
CA ALA A 464 -30.31 -7.94 -17.10
C ALA A 464 -30.53 -9.04 -18.16
N PRO A 465 -31.65 -9.80 -18.11
CA PRO A 465 -31.81 -10.98 -18.94
C PRO A 465 -32.24 -10.62 -20.36
N LEU A 466 -31.42 -10.97 -21.35
CA LEU A 466 -31.84 -11.06 -22.75
C LEU A 466 -31.33 -12.36 -23.39
N GLY A 467 -32.27 -13.24 -23.76
CA GLY A 467 -32.17 -14.26 -24.81
C GLY A 467 -31.13 -15.38 -24.64
N SER A 468 -31.57 -16.55 -24.18
CA SER A 468 -30.78 -17.79 -24.17
C SER A 468 -30.32 -18.20 -25.59
N GLY A 469 -29.01 -18.23 -25.83
CA GLY A 469 -28.39 -18.93 -26.95
C GLY A 469 -27.47 -20.04 -26.45
N GLN A 470 -27.74 -21.29 -26.84
CA GLN A 470 -26.87 -22.43 -26.52
C GLN A 470 -25.74 -22.54 -27.55
N VAL A 471 -24.49 -22.51 -27.09
CA VAL A 471 -23.37 -23.05 -27.87
C VAL A 471 -23.11 -24.46 -27.37
N SER A 472 -23.31 -25.45 -28.24
CA SER A 472 -22.95 -26.85 -27.99
C SER A 472 -21.78 -27.21 -28.90
N THR A 473 -20.67 -27.67 -28.31
CA THR A 473 -19.54 -28.22 -29.05
C THR A 473 -19.32 -29.66 -28.60
N ALA A 474 -19.20 -30.57 -29.57
CA ALA A 474 -18.89 -31.96 -29.30
C ALA A 474 -17.37 -32.14 -29.24
N PHE A 475 -16.87 -32.68 -28.13
CA PHE A 475 -15.46 -33.07 -28.00
C PHE A 475 -15.31 -34.58 -28.17
N SER A 476 -14.35 -35.01 -28.97
CA SER A 476 -13.96 -36.42 -29.10
C SER A 476 -12.48 -36.55 -28.78
N ARG A 477 -12.14 -37.32 -27.74
CA ARG A 477 -10.80 -37.90 -27.55
C ARG A 477 -10.89 -39.42 -27.57
N THR A 478 -9.86 -40.05 -28.12
CA THR A 478 -9.68 -41.51 -28.14
C THR A 478 -9.55 -42.05 -26.70
N PRO A 479 -10.27 -43.12 -26.30
CA PRO A 479 -10.28 -43.61 -24.91
C PRO A 479 -8.96 -44.24 -24.46
N CYS A 480 -8.63 -44.12 -23.17
CA CYS A 480 -7.66 -45.01 -22.52
C CYS A 480 -8.27 -46.41 -22.34
N GLY A 481 -7.56 -47.46 -22.74
CA GLY A 481 -7.84 -48.84 -22.29
C GLY A 481 -9.16 -49.48 -22.75
N GLY A 482 -9.70 -49.12 -23.91
CA GLY A 482 -10.82 -49.86 -24.53
C GLY A 482 -12.21 -49.62 -23.94
N ALA A 483 -12.41 -48.54 -23.17
CA ALA A 483 -13.74 -48.12 -22.73
C ALA A 483 -14.56 -47.51 -23.89
N THR A 484 -15.89 -47.67 -23.84
CA THR A 484 -16.83 -47.12 -24.82
C THR A 484 -16.78 -45.59 -24.84
N VAL A 485 -16.72 -44.99 -26.04
CA VAL A 485 -16.77 -43.53 -26.22
C VAL A 485 -18.11 -42.99 -25.73
N GLY A 486 -18.08 -42.18 -24.68
CA GLY A 486 -19.23 -41.38 -24.23
C GLY A 486 -19.14 -39.95 -24.76
N THR A 487 -20.22 -39.43 -25.32
CA THR A 487 -20.38 -37.99 -25.59
C THR A 487 -21.00 -37.32 -24.37
N PHE A 488 -20.40 -36.24 -23.88
CA PHE A 488 -21.03 -35.33 -22.92
C PHE A 488 -21.21 -33.96 -23.56
N THR A 489 -22.35 -33.33 -23.28
CA THR A 489 -22.65 -31.97 -23.72
C THR A 489 -22.27 -31.02 -22.60
N VAL A 490 -21.24 -30.20 -22.80
CA VAL A 490 -21.01 -29.02 -21.96
C VAL A 490 -21.87 -27.89 -22.53
N THR A 491 -22.85 -27.44 -21.75
CA THR A 491 -23.59 -26.22 -22.10
C THR A 491 -22.93 -25.06 -21.37
N ALA A 492 -22.21 -24.22 -22.10
CA ALA A 492 -21.71 -22.95 -21.58
C ALA A 492 -22.54 -21.84 -22.23
N THR A 493 -23.21 -21.03 -21.41
CA THR A 493 -23.95 -19.86 -21.87
C THR A 493 -23.05 -18.64 -21.72
N PHE A 494 -22.73 -17.96 -22.81
CA PHE A 494 -21.94 -16.73 -22.80
C PHE A 494 -22.84 -15.54 -23.10
N THR A 495 -22.70 -14.47 -22.31
CA THR A 495 -23.31 -13.17 -22.59
C THR A 495 -22.19 -12.24 -23.05
N ASN A 496 -22.13 -11.93 -24.34
CA ASN A 496 -21.16 -11.00 -24.90
C ASN A 496 -21.65 -9.56 -24.61
N ILE A 497 -20.89 -8.76 -23.84
CA ILE A 497 -21.30 -7.39 -23.46
C ILE A 497 -20.17 -6.35 -23.51
N SER A 498 -19.00 -6.67 -24.08
CA SER A 498 -18.02 -5.67 -24.53
C SER A 498 -17.25 -6.18 -25.74
N ALA A 499 -16.59 -5.28 -26.47
CA ALA A 499 -15.78 -5.61 -27.64
C ALA A 499 -14.44 -6.30 -27.31
N ASP A 500 -14.24 -6.75 -26.07
CA ASP A 500 -12.98 -7.34 -25.62
C ASP A 500 -12.93 -8.84 -25.89
N THR A 501 -11.77 -9.30 -26.34
CA THR A 501 -11.53 -10.72 -26.64
C THR A 501 -11.41 -11.50 -25.33
N LEU A 502 -12.38 -12.36 -25.01
CA LEU A 502 -12.25 -13.33 -23.91
C LEU A 502 -11.09 -14.27 -24.22
N SER A 503 -10.06 -14.29 -23.37
CA SER A 503 -8.99 -15.29 -23.44
C SER A 503 -9.02 -16.19 -22.19
N ASN A 504 -8.79 -17.49 -22.40
CA ASN A 504 -8.63 -18.52 -21.36
C ASN A 504 -9.84 -18.72 -20.42
N LEU A 505 -10.94 -19.28 -20.98
CA LEU A 505 -12.06 -19.73 -20.17
C LEU A 505 -11.69 -21.02 -19.40
N VAL A 506 -11.83 -20.99 -18.08
CA VAL A 506 -11.69 -22.16 -17.19
C VAL A 506 -13.07 -22.71 -16.88
N ILE A 507 -13.30 -24.00 -17.18
CA ILE A 507 -14.55 -24.70 -16.84
C ILE A 507 -14.24 -25.80 -15.81
N GLN A 508 -15.06 -25.86 -14.76
CA GLN A 508 -15.00 -26.91 -13.74
C GLN A 508 -16.13 -27.93 -13.96
N VAL A 509 -15.81 -29.22 -14.00
CA VAL A 509 -16.82 -30.28 -14.11
C VAL A 509 -17.40 -30.62 -12.73
N ASN A 510 -18.63 -30.18 -12.48
CA ASN A 510 -19.30 -30.41 -11.20
C ASN A 510 -19.85 -31.83 -11.01
N LYS A 511 -20.22 -32.53 -12.10
CA LYS A 511 -20.75 -33.91 -12.02
C LYS A 511 -20.62 -34.65 -13.34
N LEU A 512 -20.12 -35.89 -13.30
CA LEU A 512 -20.20 -36.86 -14.38
C LEU A 512 -21.37 -37.83 -14.12
N THR A 513 -22.14 -38.16 -15.13
CA THR A 513 -23.24 -39.14 -15.05
C THR A 513 -23.05 -40.24 -16.08
N GLY A 514 -23.65 -41.43 -15.87
CA GLY A 514 -23.65 -42.51 -16.86
C GLY A 514 -22.38 -43.35 -16.95
N GLY A 515 -21.49 -43.33 -15.95
CA GLY A 515 -20.26 -44.15 -15.94
C GLY A 515 -19.09 -43.56 -16.74
N ASN A 516 -19.17 -42.29 -17.13
CA ASN A 516 -18.13 -41.58 -17.86
C ASN A 516 -16.91 -41.24 -16.98
N VAL A 517 -15.72 -41.26 -17.58
CA VAL A 517 -14.42 -40.94 -16.95
C VAL A 517 -13.66 -39.96 -17.85
N LEU A 518 -13.09 -38.89 -17.27
CA LEU A 518 -12.20 -37.96 -17.98
C LEU A 518 -10.74 -38.39 -17.76
N CYS A 519 -9.84 -38.11 -18.69
CA CYS A 519 -8.41 -38.37 -18.49
C CYS A 519 -7.66 -37.07 -18.20
N ASN A 520 -6.79 -37.07 -17.20
CA ASN A 520 -5.85 -35.96 -16.95
C ASN A 520 -4.72 -35.94 -18.01
N ALA A 521 -3.83 -34.93 -17.96
CA ALA A 521 -2.77 -34.72 -18.96
C ALA A 521 -1.76 -35.89 -19.07
N ASP A 522 -1.73 -36.73 -18.05
CA ASP A 522 -0.84 -37.85 -17.80
C ASP A 522 -1.52 -39.22 -18.02
N GLY A 523 -2.78 -39.24 -18.45
CA GLY A 523 -3.48 -40.43 -18.97
C GLY A 523 -4.19 -41.31 -17.94
N GLY A 524 -4.30 -40.86 -16.68
CA GLY A 524 -5.08 -41.52 -15.62
C GLY A 524 -6.55 -41.05 -15.54
N PRO A 525 -7.44 -41.80 -14.86
CA PRO A 525 -8.84 -41.42 -14.68
C PRO A 525 -9.00 -40.26 -13.70
N ASP A 526 -9.74 -39.22 -14.09
CA ASP A 526 -10.09 -38.06 -13.28
C ASP A 526 -11.62 -37.96 -13.09
N GLY A 527 -12.03 -37.40 -11.95
CA GLY A 527 -13.41 -37.34 -11.46
C GLY A 527 -13.99 -35.92 -11.39
N ALA A 528 -15.10 -35.77 -10.65
CA ALA A 528 -15.67 -34.45 -10.36
C ALA A 528 -14.63 -33.55 -9.69
N GLY A 529 -14.43 -32.33 -10.22
CA GLY A 529 -13.37 -31.42 -9.79
C GLY A 529 -12.30 -31.11 -10.85
N ALA A 530 -12.26 -31.85 -11.96
CA ALA A 530 -11.33 -31.59 -13.06
C ALA A 530 -11.52 -30.18 -13.67
N LEU A 531 -10.39 -29.49 -13.88
CA LEU A 531 -10.31 -28.18 -14.53
C LEU A 531 -9.82 -28.34 -15.96
N PHE A 532 -10.45 -27.65 -16.91
CA PHE A 532 -9.94 -27.56 -18.27
C PHE A 532 -10.03 -26.14 -18.80
N THR A 533 -8.99 -25.76 -19.55
CA THR A 533 -8.91 -24.47 -20.25
C THR A 533 -9.33 -24.70 -21.69
N ILE A 534 -10.34 -23.96 -22.15
CA ILE A 534 -10.67 -23.93 -23.57
C ILE A 534 -9.86 -22.80 -24.21
N PRO A 535 -8.90 -23.09 -25.10
CA PRO A 535 -8.36 -22.06 -25.97
C PRO A 535 -9.48 -21.66 -26.93
N LEU A 536 -10.00 -20.44 -26.77
CA LEU A 536 -10.88 -19.85 -27.76
C LEU A 536 -10.01 -19.54 -28.98
N LEU A 537 -9.94 -20.49 -29.92
CA LEU A 537 -9.44 -20.22 -31.27
C LEU A 537 -10.44 -19.27 -31.91
N GLY A 538 -9.97 -18.04 -32.14
CA GLY A 538 -10.80 -16.95 -32.64
C GLY A 538 -11.55 -17.30 -33.92
N SER A 539 -12.79 -16.84 -33.97
CA SER A 539 -13.46 -16.43 -35.20
C SER A 539 -14.22 -15.14 -34.91
#